data_AF-A0A5C1EA37-F1
#
_entry.id   AF-A0A5C1EA37-F1
#
_cell.length_a   1.000
_cell.length_b   1.000
_cell.length_c   1.000
_cell.angle_alpha   90.00
_cell.angle_beta   90.00
_cell.angle_gamma   90.00
#
_symmetry.space_group_name_H-M   'P 1'
#
loop_
_entity.id
_entity.type
_entity.pdbx_description
1 polymer ?
#
loop_
_entity_poly.entity_id
_entity_poly.type
_entity_poly.pdbx_seq_one_letter_code
_entity_poly.pdbx_strand_id
1 'polypeptide(L)'
;MFEILNLLYLGATVAAQSLTIVANATSDIPIQEGVRVYAVRMKQQAPLWADHCLYDGVMVEFARDWETVQPFTDNVLPPEPDKPVGYALILTRENCPNKPERPIFNTGDSFFSPLFGRRYVIRDGNRMDTQDYAGAKEESRPKWMPQVLKTIAAEAGSNPVARDFLAELERREQAAAAVPPAGASPREGAAERGQSGGDKMDQVEQLEQQDGAATVAETAMRR
;
A
#
# COMPACT_ATOMS: atom_id res chain seq x y z
N MET A 1 -17.31 -9.45 -13.09
CA MET A 1 -16.39 -9.58 -11.94
C MET A 1 -14.99 -9.07 -12.25
N PHE A 2 -14.40 -9.39 -13.41
CA PHE A 2 -13.09 -8.85 -13.82
C PHE A 2 -13.03 -7.32 -13.86
N GLU A 3 -14.10 -6.65 -14.33
CA GLU A 3 -14.16 -5.18 -14.36
C GLU A 3 -14.05 -4.52 -12.97
N ILE A 4 -14.67 -5.10 -11.93
CA ILE A 4 -14.61 -4.55 -10.57
C ILE A 4 -13.21 -4.73 -9.99
N LEU A 5 -12.57 -5.88 -10.23
CA LEU A 5 -11.19 -6.12 -9.78
C LEU A 5 -10.18 -5.21 -10.50
N ASN A 6 -10.41 -4.94 -11.78
CA ASN A 6 -9.62 -3.96 -12.54
C ASN A 6 -9.84 -2.54 -12.03
N LEU A 7 -11.08 -2.13 -11.76
CA LEU A 7 -11.43 -0.83 -11.17
C LEU A 7 -10.77 -0.63 -9.79
N LEU A 8 -10.83 -1.64 -8.94
CA LEU A 8 -10.16 -1.66 -7.64
C LEU A 8 -8.65 -1.46 -7.80
N TYR A 9 -8.05 -2.11 -8.79
CA TYR A 9 -6.61 -2.07 -9.02
C TYR A 9 -6.15 -0.77 -9.68
N LEU A 10 -6.87 -0.26 -10.67
CA LEU A 10 -6.57 1.02 -11.34
C LEU A 10 -6.78 2.21 -10.40
N GLY A 11 -7.89 2.23 -9.65
CA GLY A 11 -8.16 3.23 -8.63
C GLY A 11 -7.12 3.23 -7.50
N ALA A 12 -6.60 2.05 -7.13
CA ALA A 12 -5.52 1.91 -6.17
C ALA A 12 -4.18 2.49 -6.68
N THR A 13 -3.85 2.28 -7.96
CA THR A 13 -2.55 2.63 -8.53
C THR A 13 -2.30 4.14 -8.61
N VAL A 14 -3.35 4.95 -8.72
CA VAL A 14 -3.22 6.42 -8.80
C VAL A 14 -2.91 7.05 -7.43
N ALA A 15 -3.25 6.35 -6.34
CA ALA A 15 -3.01 6.78 -4.97
C ALA A 15 -1.71 6.21 -4.39
N ALA A 16 -0.94 5.50 -5.21
CA ALA A 16 0.24 4.77 -4.81
C ALA A 16 1.38 5.72 -4.44
N GLN A 17 1.65 5.84 -3.14
CA GLN A 17 2.88 6.43 -2.63
C GLN A 17 3.48 5.43 -1.67
N SER A 18 4.70 4.96 -1.96
CA SER A 18 5.40 3.97 -1.16
C SER A 18 5.65 4.50 0.27
N LEU A 19 4.67 4.32 1.15
CA LEU A 19 4.69 4.78 2.52
C LEU A 19 4.32 3.60 3.41
N THR A 20 5.31 3.07 4.12
CA THR A 20 5.04 2.16 5.22
C THR A 20 4.37 2.97 6.34
N ILE A 21 3.08 2.77 6.54
CA ILE A 21 2.35 3.41 7.63
C ILE A 21 2.36 2.46 8.83
N VAL A 22 2.77 3.00 9.97
CA VAL A 22 2.60 2.37 11.27
C VAL A 22 1.48 3.10 12.00
N ALA A 23 0.38 2.43 12.26
CA ALA A 23 -0.79 3.04 12.89
C ALA A 23 -1.50 2.10 13.87
N ASN A 24 -2.20 2.69 14.82
CA ASN A 24 -3.04 2.00 15.80
C ASN A 24 -4.51 2.22 15.48
N ALA A 25 -5.36 1.23 15.72
CA ALA A 25 -6.81 1.44 15.68
C ALA A 25 -7.20 2.54 16.69
N THR A 26 -8.15 3.40 16.32
CA THR A 26 -8.62 4.48 17.22
C THR A 26 -9.69 4.04 18.21
N SER A 27 -10.25 2.85 17.99
CA SER A 27 -11.28 2.27 18.83
C SER A 27 -11.33 0.75 18.63
N ASP A 28 -11.96 0.08 19.59
CA ASP A 28 -12.25 -1.33 19.51
C ASP A 28 -13.31 -1.61 18.43
N ILE A 29 -13.02 -2.54 17.52
CA ILE A 29 -13.96 -2.99 16.48
C ILE A 29 -14.48 -4.38 16.86
N PRO A 30 -15.73 -4.49 17.36
CA PRO A 30 -16.32 -5.78 17.67
C PRO A 30 -16.70 -6.50 16.38
N ILE A 31 -16.32 -7.78 16.29
CA ILE A 31 -16.72 -8.64 15.17
C ILE A 31 -18.20 -8.99 15.32
N GLN A 32 -18.95 -8.79 14.24
CA GLN A 32 -20.40 -9.03 14.18
C GLN A 32 -20.68 -10.27 13.34
N GLU A 33 -21.66 -11.07 13.76
CA GLU A 33 -22.08 -12.25 13.00
C GLU A 33 -22.65 -11.82 11.64
N GLY A 34 -22.20 -12.48 10.57
CA GLY A 34 -22.61 -12.16 9.21
C GLY A 34 -21.99 -10.89 8.60
N VAL A 35 -21.09 -10.20 9.31
CA VAL A 35 -20.37 -9.03 8.79
C VAL A 35 -18.93 -9.40 8.47
N ARG A 36 -18.51 -9.17 7.23
CA ARG A 36 -17.14 -9.48 6.77
C ARG A 36 -16.28 -8.26 6.47
N VAL A 37 -16.91 -7.10 6.24
CA VAL A 37 -16.24 -5.85 5.89
C VAL A 37 -16.60 -4.79 6.93
N TYR A 38 -15.59 -4.19 7.53
CA TYR A 38 -15.69 -3.24 8.64
C TYR A 38 -15.06 -1.91 8.25
N ALA A 39 -15.69 -0.80 8.66
CA ALA A 39 -15.07 0.51 8.52
C ALA A 39 -14.02 0.66 9.62
N VAL A 40 -12.87 1.21 9.26
CA VAL A 40 -11.76 1.37 10.20
C VAL A 40 -11.17 2.76 10.12
N ARG A 41 -10.77 3.27 11.28
CA ARG A 41 -10.00 4.50 11.42
C ARG A 41 -8.76 4.23 12.28
N MET A 42 -7.61 4.50 11.71
CA MET A 42 -6.30 4.28 12.32
C MET A 42 -5.63 5.64 12.61
N LYS A 43 -4.90 5.74 13.71
CA LYS A 43 -4.08 6.90 14.07
C LYS A 43 -2.61 6.56 13.91
N GLN A 44 -1.88 7.41 13.19
CA GLN A 44 -0.44 7.25 13.00
C GLN A 44 0.30 7.16 14.33
N GLN A 45 1.21 6.20 14.44
CA GLN A 45 2.17 6.16 15.54
C GLN A 45 3.28 7.19 15.26
N ALA A 46 3.24 8.30 16.00
CA ALA A 46 4.24 9.36 15.93
C ALA A 46 4.58 9.85 17.36
N PRO A 47 5.71 10.53 17.57
CA PRO A 47 6.01 11.15 18.86
C PRO A 47 4.91 12.13 19.29
N LEU A 48 4.73 12.30 20.61
CA LEU A 48 3.65 13.14 21.19
C LEU A 48 3.65 14.61 20.75
N TRP A 49 4.79 15.11 20.25
CA TRP A 49 4.96 16.48 19.79
C TRP A 49 4.71 16.67 18.29
N ALA A 50 4.41 15.59 17.56
CA ALA A 50 4.15 15.62 16.13
C ALA A 50 2.64 15.55 15.87
N ASP A 51 2.19 16.24 14.82
CA ASP A 51 0.84 16.08 14.31
C ASP A 51 0.63 14.65 13.83
N HIS A 52 -0.45 14.01 14.30
CA HIS A 52 -0.79 12.65 13.92
C HIS A 52 -1.73 12.65 12.73
N CYS A 53 -1.39 11.92 11.67
CA CYS A 53 -2.33 11.64 10.61
C CYS A 53 -3.35 10.57 11.05
N LEU A 54 -4.58 10.72 10.56
CA LEU A 54 -5.64 9.72 10.65
C LEU A 54 -5.78 9.03 9.29
N TYR A 55 -6.02 7.74 9.31
CA TYR A 55 -6.20 6.94 8.12
C TYR A 55 -7.55 6.24 8.16
N ASP A 56 -8.35 6.43 7.11
CA ASP A 56 -9.64 5.78 6.96
C ASP A 56 -9.55 4.70 5.89
N GLY A 57 -10.30 3.62 6.11
CA GLY A 57 -10.29 2.49 5.20
C GLY A 57 -11.33 1.44 5.55
N VAL A 58 -11.07 0.23 5.07
CA VAL A 58 -11.85 -0.96 5.41
C VAL A 58 -10.94 -2.04 5.93
N MET A 59 -11.55 -2.96 6.65
CA MET A 59 -10.93 -4.18 7.08
C MET A 59 -11.81 -5.36 6.75
N VAL A 60 -11.19 -6.45 6.31
CA VAL A 60 -11.89 -7.58 5.72
C VAL A 60 -11.33 -8.88 6.26
N GLU A 61 -12.21 -9.78 6.68
CA GLU A 61 -11.83 -11.15 7.02
C GLU A 61 -11.34 -11.91 5.79
N PHE A 62 -10.24 -12.64 5.94
CA PHE A 62 -9.77 -13.55 4.90
C PHE A 62 -9.51 -14.94 5.47
N ALA A 63 -9.72 -15.93 4.62
CA ALA A 63 -9.48 -17.33 4.91
C ALA A 63 -8.31 -17.82 4.04
N ARG A 64 -7.59 -18.82 4.54
CA ARG A 64 -6.42 -19.32 3.80
C ARG A 64 -6.88 -20.32 2.75
N ASP A 65 -7.04 -19.89 1.50
CA ASP A 65 -7.38 -20.78 0.38
C ASP A 65 -6.15 -21.28 -0.39
N TRP A 66 -4.94 -21.06 0.16
CA TRP A 66 -3.66 -21.52 -0.40
C TRP A 66 -2.87 -22.41 0.58
N GLU A 67 -1.99 -23.23 0.02
CA GLU A 67 -1.01 -24.00 0.78
C GLU A 67 0.08 -23.09 1.36
N THR A 68 0.48 -23.34 2.60
CA THR A 68 1.56 -22.56 3.24
C THR A 68 2.60 -23.52 3.79
N VAL A 69 3.86 -23.34 3.38
CA VAL A 69 4.99 -24.08 3.94
C VAL A 69 5.43 -23.40 5.23
N GLN A 70 5.48 -24.16 6.32
CA GLN A 70 6.01 -23.64 7.59
C GLN A 70 7.54 -23.53 7.50
N PRO A 71 8.14 -22.34 7.73
CA PRO A 71 9.56 -22.13 7.54
C PRO A 71 10.47 -22.93 8.50
N PHE A 72 9.93 -23.43 9.61
CA PHE A 72 10.72 -24.15 10.63
C PHE A 72 10.60 -25.68 10.54
N THR A 73 9.57 -26.19 9.87
CA THR A 73 9.27 -27.63 9.85
C THR A 73 9.17 -28.19 8.44
N ASP A 74 9.21 -27.33 7.41
CA ASP A 74 8.92 -27.65 6.01
C ASP A 74 7.56 -28.36 5.79
N ASN A 75 6.70 -28.35 6.81
CA ASN A 75 5.37 -28.93 6.71
C ASN A 75 4.48 -28.03 5.85
N VAL A 76 3.82 -28.65 4.87
CA VAL A 76 2.82 -27.99 4.04
C VAL A 76 1.49 -28.01 4.77
N LEU A 77 0.98 -26.82 5.12
CA LEU A 77 -0.36 -26.67 5.70
C LEU A 77 -1.41 -26.66 4.59
N PRO A 78 -2.42 -27.55 4.63
CA PRO A 78 -3.46 -27.61 3.61
C PRO A 78 -4.35 -26.36 3.66
N PRO A 79 -4.99 -25.93 2.57
CA PRO A 79 -5.92 -24.80 2.58
C PRO A 79 -7.06 -24.97 3.59
N GLU A 80 -7.46 -23.87 4.24
CA GLU A 80 -8.58 -23.76 5.18
C GLU A 80 -9.55 -22.63 4.73
N PRO A 81 -10.32 -22.80 3.64
CA PRO A 81 -11.15 -21.74 3.08
C PRO A 81 -12.38 -21.39 3.95
N ASP A 82 -12.82 -22.32 4.80
CA ASP A 82 -14.02 -22.13 5.63
C ASP A 82 -13.73 -21.43 6.96
N LYS A 83 -12.45 -21.21 7.26
CA LYS A 83 -11.99 -20.65 8.53
C LYS A 83 -11.22 -19.36 8.29
N PRO A 84 -11.71 -18.21 8.76
CA PRO A 84 -10.94 -16.98 8.70
C PRO A 84 -9.68 -17.15 9.55
N VAL A 85 -8.56 -16.78 8.96
CA VAL A 85 -7.22 -16.91 9.54
C VAL A 85 -6.65 -15.55 9.92
N GLY A 86 -7.29 -14.46 9.51
CA GLY A 86 -6.80 -13.10 9.72
C GLY A 86 -7.76 -12.03 9.21
N TYR A 87 -7.32 -10.79 9.36
CA TYR A 87 -7.93 -9.62 8.73
C TYR A 87 -6.92 -8.94 7.81
N ALA A 88 -7.39 -8.46 6.67
CA ALA A 88 -6.69 -7.54 5.82
C ALA A 88 -7.18 -6.12 6.11
N LEU A 89 -6.25 -5.18 6.18
CA LEU A 89 -6.49 -3.75 6.32
C LEU A 89 -6.24 -3.09 4.96
N ILE A 90 -7.16 -2.26 4.49
CA ILE A 90 -7.02 -1.46 3.27
C ILE A 90 -7.35 0.00 3.60
N LEU A 91 -6.32 0.84 3.68
CA LEU A 91 -6.41 2.27 3.94
C LEU A 91 -6.49 3.02 2.61
N THR A 92 -7.50 3.89 2.48
CA THR A 92 -7.72 4.67 1.26
C THR A 92 -7.58 6.17 1.47
N ARG A 93 -7.77 6.68 2.68
CA ARG A 93 -7.69 8.12 2.96
C ARG A 93 -6.67 8.40 4.03
N GLU A 94 -5.88 9.44 3.81
CA GLU A 94 -5.02 10.04 4.81
C GLU A 94 -5.49 11.47 5.09
N ASN A 95 -5.69 11.76 6.37
CA ASN A 95 -6.06 13.07 6.88
C ASN A 95 -5.00 13.50 7.90
N CYS A 96 -4.14 14.44 7.50
CA CYS A 96 -3.14 15.02 8.37
C CYS A 96 -3.55 16.46 8.75
N PRO A 97 -3.30 16.90 10.00
CA PRO A 97 -3.53 18.28 10.40
C PRO A 97 -2.86 19.28 9.45
N ASN A 98 -3.59 20.35 9.10
CA ASN A 98 -3.11 21.43 8.23
C ASN A 98 -2.72 21.03 6.79
N LYS A 99 -3.10 19.83 6.33
CA LYS A 99 -2.90 19.38 4.96
C LYS A 99 -4.23 18.99 4.33
N PRO A 100 -4.39 19.13 3.00
CA PRO A 100 -5.56 18.58 2.33
C PRO A 100 -5.59 17.04 2.50
N GLU A 101 -6.80 16.48 2.53
CA GLU A 101 -6.98 15.03 2.52
C GLU A 101 -6.29 14.45 1.29
N ARG A 102 -5.53 13.37 1.50
CA ARG A 102 -4.78 12.70 0.44
C ARG A 102 -5.35 11.31 0.18
N PRO A 103 -5.62 10.96 -1.10
CA PRO A 103 -5.89 9.58 -1.45
C PRO A 103 -4.61 8.76 -1.31
N ILE A 104 -4.70 7.64 -0.59
CA ILE A 104 -3.66 6.61 -0.50
C ILE A 104 -4.24 5.25 -0.90
N PHE A 105 -3.39 4.26 -1.14
CA PHE A 105 -3.79 2.86 -1.17
C PHE A 105 -2.74 2.03 -0.45
N ASN A 106 -2.99 1.76 0.83
CA ASN A 106 -2.05 1.05 1.68
C ASN A 106 -2.72 -0.15 2.30
N THR A 107 -2.05 -1.31 2.24
CA THR A 107 -2.64 -2.56 2.72
C THR A 107 -1.73 -3.27 3.71
N GLY A 108 -2.32 -3.90 4.71
CA GLY A 108 -1.61 -4.74 5.66
C GLY A 108 -2.46 -5.93 6.06
N ASP A 109 -1.89 -6.85 6.81
CA ASP A 109 -2.62 -8.00 7.33
C ASP A 109 -2.19 -8.37 8.74
N SER A 110 -3.08 -9.08 9.43
CA SER A 110 -2.83 -9.62 10.75
C SER A 110 -3.51 -10.97 10.89
N PHE A 111 -2.72 -12.00 11.22
CA PHE A 111 -3.20 -13.36 11.41
C PHE A 111 -3.71 -13.58 12.85
N PHE A 112 -4.72 -14.43 12.99
CA PHE A 112 -5.21 -14.86 14.29
C PHE A 112 -4.21 -15.78 14.96
N SER A 113 -3.95 -15.52 16.23
CA SER A 113 -3.14 -16.43 17.03
C SER A 113 -3.95 -17.70 17.32
N PRO A 114 -3.43 -18.90 16.99
CA PRO A 114 -4.11 -20.16 17.30
C PRO A 114 -4.28 -20.39 18.81
N LEU A 115 -3.41 -19.78 19.65
CA LEU A 115 -3.42 -19.93 21.11
C LEU A 115 -4.44 -19.04 21.83
N PHE A 116 -4.84 -17.92 21.23
CA PHE A 116 -5.76 -16.95 21.84
C PHE A 116 -7.11 -16.85 21.12
N GLY A 117 -7.40 -17.79 20.22
CA GLY A 117 -8.63 -17.84 19.43
C GLY A 117 -8.81 -16.67 18.47
N ARG A 118 -10.00 -16.58 17.84
CA ARG A 118 -10.42 -15.32 17.21
C ARG A 118 -10.47 -14.28 18.31
N ARG A 119 -9.59 -13.28 18.29
CA ARG A 119 -9.79 -12.11 19.17
C ARG A 119 -11.01 -11.39 18.60
N TYR A 120 -12.16 -11.60 19.24
CA TYR A 120 -13.49 -11.07 18.89
C TYR A 120 -13.58 -9.53 18.88
N VAL A 121 -12.45 -8.86 19.16
CA VAL A 121 -12.29 -7.42 19.17
C VAL A 121 -10.91 -7.10 18.61
N ILE A 122 -10.88 -6.23 17.60
CA ILE A 122 -9.64 -5.57 17.22
C ILE A 122 -9.46 -4.42 18.17
N ARG A 123 -8.48 -4.57 19.05
CA ARG A 123 -8.28 -3.63 20.15
C ARG A 123 -7.64 -2.34 19.65
N ASP A 124 -8.05 -1.24 20.26
CA ASP A 124 -7.32 0.01 20.30
C ASP A 124 -5.84 -0.26 20.67
N GLY A 125 -4.91 0.41 19.99
CA GLY A 125 -3.48 0.25 20.22
C GLY A 125 -2.81 -0.94 19.50
N ASN A 126 -3.54 -1.76 18.74
CA ASN A 126 -2.91 -2.76 17.89
C ASN A 126 -2.16 -2.09 16.73
N ARG A 127 -0.84 -2.16 16.77
CA ARG A 127 0.03 -1.68 15.70
C ARG A 127 -0.17 -2.51 14.43
N MET A 128 -0.45 -1.84 13.33
CA MET A 128 -0.47 -2.42 11.99
C MET A 128 0.56 -1.71 11.12
N ASP A 129 1.34 -2.49 10.39
CA ASP A 129 2.23 -2.00 9.34
C ASP A 129 1.51 -2.22 8.00
N THR A 130 1.30 -1.15 7.23
CA THR A 130 0.69 -1.24 5.89
C THR A 130 1.66 -0.79 4.81
N GLN A 131 1.59 -1.43 3.65
CA GLN A 131 2.42 -1.19 2.47
C GLN A 131 1.56 -1.03 1.22
N ASP A 132 2.07 -0.27 0.27
CA ASP A 132 1.44 -0.04 -1.02
C ASP A 132 1.87 -1.12 -2.01
N TYR A 133 0.91 -1.93 -2.45
CA TYR A 133 1.11 -2.98 -3.44
C TYR A 133 0.53 -2.65 -4.82
N ALA A 134 0.02 -1.44 -5.02
CA ALA A 134 -0.62 -1.11 -6.30
C ALA A 134 0.39 -1.16 -7.46
N GLY A 135 1.63 -0.71 -7.24
CA GLY A 135 2.73 -0.83 -8.21
C GLY A 135 3.45 -2.18 -8.21
N ALA A 136 3.12 -3.10 -7.30
CA ALA A 136 3.83 -4.37 -7.16
C ALA A 136 3.41 -5.39 -8.24
N LYS A 137 4.36 -6.22 -8.68
CA LYS A 137 4.09 -7.38 -9.54
C LYS A 137 3.09 -8.31 -8.86
N GLU A 138 2.26 -8.98 -9.65
CA GLU A 138 1.23 -9.89 -9.13
C GLU A 138 1.81 -10.96 -8.21
N GLU A 139 2.99 -11.52 -8.54
CA GLU A 139 3.65 -12.52 -7.71
C GLU A 139 4.08 -12.00 -6.32
N SER A 140 4.34 -10.70 -6.20
CA SER A 140 4.79 -10.03 -4.97
C SER A 140 3.64 -9.53 -4.10
N ARG A 141 2.40 -9.63 -4.58
CA ARG A 141 1.22 -9.22 -3.81
C ARG A 141 0.87 -10.28 -2.77
N PRO A 142 0.26 -9.89 -1.64
CA PRO A 142 -0.23 -10.83 -0.66
C PRO A 142 -1.25 -11.80 -1.29
N LYS A 143 -1.13 -13.10 -1.00
CA LYS A 143 -2.00 -14.13 -1.55
C LYS A 143 -3.48 -13.96 -1.16
N TRP A 144 -3.76 -13.32 -0.03
CA TRP A 144 -5.11 -13.00 0.42
C TRP A 144 -5.79 -11.89 -0.40
N MET A 145 -5.04 -11.05 -1.12
CA MET A 145 -5.57 -9.83 -1.73
C MET A 145 -6.70 -10.07 -2.73
N PRO A 146 -6.60 -11.00 -3.69
CA PRO A 146 -7.71 -11.28 -4.60
C PRO A 146 -8.98 -11.74 -3.87
N GLN A 147 -8.83 -12.55 -2.83
CA GLN A 147 -9.95 -13.05 -2.01
C GLN A 147 -10.64 -11.91 -1.26
N VAL A 148 -9.88 -11.00 -0.67
CA VAL A 148 -10.39 -9.84 0.06
C VAL A 148 -11.15 -8.89 -0.87
N LEU A 149 -10.57 -8.56 -2.02
CA LEU A 149 -11.23 -7.69 -3.00
C LEU A 149 -12.54 -8.32 -3.53
N LYS A 150 -12.55 -9.64 -3.76
CA LYS A 150 -13.77 -10.38 -4.11
C LYS A 150 -14.80 -10.35 -3.00
N THR A 151 -14.38 -10.44 -1.74
CA THR A 151 -15.27 -10.38 -0.58
C THR A 151 -15.93 -9.00 -0.48
N ILE A 152 -15.18 -7.91 -0.64
CA ILE A 152 -15.74 -6.55 -0.67
C ILE A 152 -16.79 -6.43 -1.79
N ALA A 153 -16.47 -6.91 -3.00
CA ALA A 153 -17.40 -6.87 -4.12
C ALA A 153 -18.68 -7.67 -3.87
N ALA A 154 -18.57 -8.85 -3.24
CA ALA A 154 -19.72 -9.69 -2.90
C ALA A 154 -20.60 -9.07 -1.80
N GLU A 155 -19.98 -8.41 -0.82
CA GLU A 155 -20.67 -7.81 0.32
C GLU A 155 -21.33 -6.47 -0.01
N ALA A 156 -20.95 -5.80 -1.10
CA ALA A 156 -21.45 -4.46 -1.44
C ALA A 156 -22.98 -4.36 -1.62
N GLY A 157 -23.68 -5.47 -1.89
CA GLY A 157 -25.14 -5.49 -1.97
C GLY A 157 -25.85 -5.37 -0.62
N SER A 158 -25.25 -5.88 0.45
CA SER A 158 -25.84 -6.00 1.79
C SER A 158 -25.10 -5.19 2.86
N ASN A 159 -23.83 -4.87 2.64
CA ASN A 159 -22.97 -4.17 3.58
C ASN A 159 -22.69 -2.74 3.10
N PRO A 160 -23.18 -1.70 3.81
CA PRO A 160 -22.98 -0.31 3.41
C PRO A 160 -21.51 0.09 3.39
N VAL A 161 -20.67 -0.47 4.27
CA VAL A 161 -19.24 -0.17 4.29
C VAL A 161 -18.56 -0.64 3.00
N ALA A 162 -18.87 -1.87 2.57
CA ALA A 162 -18.31 -2.42 1.34
C ALA A 162 -18.76 -1.62 0.11
N ARG A 163 -20.05 -1.23 0.07
CA ARG A 163 -20.60 -0.37 -0.99
C ARG A 163 -19.91 0.99 -1.04
N ASP A 164 -19.79 1.65 0.10
CA ASP A 164 -19.22 3.00 0.18
C ASP A 164 -17.72 2.98 -0.19
N PHE A 165 -17.01 1.91 0.16
CA PHE A 165 -15.64 1.68 -0.26
C PHE A 165 -15.49 1.52 -1.77
N LEU A 166 -16.35 0.74 -2.42
CA LEU A 166 -16.32 0.60 -3.89
C LEU A 166 -16.65 1.92 -4.59
N ALA A 167 -17.67 2.64 -4.10
CA ALA A 167 -18.04 3.95 -4.65
C ALA A 167 -16.91 4.98 -4.52
N GLU A 168 -16.14 4.92 -3.43
CA GLU A 168 -14.95 5.75 -3.25
C GLU A 168 -13.85 5.42 -4.26
N LEU A 169 -13.60 4.14 -4.54
CA LEU A 169 -12.59 3.74 -5.53
C LEU A 169 -13.01 4.10 -6.96
N GLU A 170 -14.28 3.95 -7.29
CA GLU A 170 -14.83 4.39 -8.59
C GLU A 170 -14.69 5.91 -8.78
N ARG A 171 -15.04 6.72 -7.77
CA ARG A 171 -14.84 8.18 -7.81
C ARG A 171 -13.39 8.55 -8.11
N ARG A 172 -12.43 7.80 -7.54
CA ARG A 172 -11.01 8.08 -7.72
C ARG A 172 -10.52 7.72 -9.11
N GLU A 173 -10.95 6.59 -9.65
CA GLU A 173 -10.64 6.22 -11.03
C GLU A 173 -11.13 7.31 -12.00
N GLN A 174 -12.36 7.78 -11.81
CA GLN A 174 -12.94 8.86 -12.62
C GLN A 174 -12.14 10.17 -12.47
N ALA A 175 -11.76 10.53 -11.23
CA ALA A 175 -10.94 11.71 -10.99
C ALA A 175 -9.54 11.59 -11.63
N ALA A 176 -8.95 10.41 -11.63
CA ALA A 176 -7.67 10.15 -12.27
C ALA A 176 -7.74 10.23 -13.79
N ALA A 177 -8.79 9.66 -14.40
CA ALA A 177 -9.01 9.72 -15.84
C ALA A 177 -9.28 11.14 -16.36
N ALA A 178 -9.80 12.03 -15.50
CA ALA A 178 -10.07 13.42 -15.84
C ALA A 178 -8.82 14.32 -15.85
N VAL A 179 -7.68 13.87 -15.31
CA VAL A 179 -6.41 14.61 -15.37
C VAL A 179 -5.73 14.31 -16.70
N PRO A 180 -5.64 15.27 -17.64
CA PRO A 180 -4.96 15.03 -18.90
C PRO A 180 -3.48 14.70 -18.65
N PRO A 181 -2.89 13.77 -19.42
CA PRO A 181 -1.49 13.41 -19.25
C PRO A 181 -0.63 14.67 -19.40
N ALA A 182 0.19 14.95 -18.38
CA ALA A 182 1.18 16.03 -18.36
C ALA A 182 2.25 15.77 -19.43
N GLY A 183 1.90 16.05 -20.69
CA GLY A 183 2.73 15.74 -21.85
C GLY A 183 2.15 16.25 -23.17
N ALA A 184 0.87 16.63 -23.23
CA ALA A 184 0.29 17.31 -24.39
C ALA A 184 0.47 18.84 -24.29
N SER A 185 1.71 19.32 -24.19
CA SER A 185 1.98 20.70 -24.62
C SER A 185 1.76 20.76 -26.14
N PRO A 186 0.92 21.67 -26.65
CA PRO A 186 0.92 21.96 -28.07
C PRO A 186 2.33 22.42 -28.44
N ARG A 187 3.04 21.63 -29.25
CA ARG A 187 4.18 22.16 -30.00
C ARG A 187 3.60 23.13 -31.02
N GLU A 188 3.40 24.36 -30.57
CA GLU A 188 3.11 25.49 -31.44
C GLU A 188 4.35 25.70 -32.32
N GLY A 189 4.16 25.52 -33.63
CA GLY A 189 5.24 25.53 -34.60
C GLY A 189 5.94 26.89 -34.67
N ALA A 190 7.26 26.86 -34.68
CA ALA A 190 8.07 27.93 -35.23
C ALA A 190 9.09 27.30 -36.18
N ALA A 191 8.81 27.47 -37.47
CA ALA A 191 9.68 27.10 -38.58
C ALA A 191 10.88 28.07 -38.71
N GLU A 192 12.02 27.47 -39.09
CA GLU A 192 13.06 27.97 -40.01
C GLU A 192 13.50 29.45 -40.01
N ARG A 193 14.79 29.71 -39.68
CA ARG A 193 15.85 30.06 -40.68
C ARG A 193 17.22 30.43 -40.04
N GLY A 194 18.30 30.04 -40.73
CA GLY A 194 19.65 30.66 -40.68
C GLY A 194 20.65 29.91 -39.79
N GLN A 195 21.48 28.97 -40.29
CA GLN A 195 22.62 29.09 -41.20
C GLN A 195 23.90 29.69 -40.56
N SER A 196 24.98 28.91 -40.69
CA SER A 196 26.40 29.31 -40.80
C SER A 196 27.27 29.30 -39.54
N GLY A 197 28.25 28.39 -39.54
CA GLY A 197 29.65 28.84 -39.50
C GLY A 197 30.54 28.29 -38.38
N GLY A 198 31.31 27.26 -38.71
CA GLY A 198 32.66 27.01 -38.19
C GLY A 198 32.76 26.49 -36.75
N ASP A 199 33.87 25.93 -36.30
CA ASP A 199 35.11 25.45 -36.91
C ASP A 199 35.79 24.73 -35.74
N LYS A 200 36.35 23.53 -35.97
CA LYS A 200 37.45 22.91 -35.18
C LYS A 200 37.19 22.58 -33.69
N MET A 201 37.90 21.69 -33.00
CA MET A 201 38.90 20.65 -33.28
C MET A 201 39.36 20.19 -31.89
N ASP A 202 39.61 18.90 -31.75
CA ASP A 202 40.50 18.26 -30.78
C ASP A 202 40.34 18.57 -29.28
N GLN A 203 39.92 17.55 -28.51
CA GLN A 203 40.89 16.80 -27.72
C GLN A 203 40.30 15.49 -27.15
N VAL A 204 40.99 14.43 -27.53
CA VAL A 204 40.99 13.06 -27.02
C VAL A 204 42.06 12.97 -25.91
N GLU A 205 41.99 11.93 -25.07
CA GLU A 205 42.96 11.53 -24.01
C GLU A 205 42.88 12.33 -22.69
N GLN A 206 42.94 11.75 -21.48
CA GLN A 206 43.48 10.48 -20.95
C GLN A 206 42.78 10.24 -19.58
N LEU A 207 42.07 9.13 -19.38
CA LEU A 207 42.46 8.01 -18.50
C LEU A 207 43.83 8.14 -17.81
N GLU A 208 43.84 8.26 -16.48
CA GLU A 208 44.49 7.33 -15.53
C GLU A 208 44.74 7.99 -14.16
N GLN A 209 44.80 7.13 -13.13
CA GLN A 209 45.53 7.30 -11.87
C GLN A 209 44.89 8.28 -10.84
N GLN A 210 44.72 7.92 -9.56
CA GLN A 210 45.52 7.05 -8.71
C GLN A 210 44.77 6.72 -7.41
N ASP A 211 45.09 5.53 -6.89
CA ASP A 211 45.30 5.18 -5.47
C ASP A 211 44.11 5.24 -4.49
N GLY A 212 43.89 4.21 -3.65
CA GLY A 212 44.81 3.20 -3.18
C GLY A 212 44.99 3.31 -1.67
N ALA A 213 44.45 2.31 -0.98
CA ALA A 213 44.98 1.69 0.22
C ALA A 213 45.00 2.42 1.59
N ALA A 214 44.58 1.62 2.59
CA ALA A 214 45.03 1.59 4.00
C ALA A 214 44.58 2.77 4.88
N THR A 215 44.13 2.58 6.13
CA THR A 215 44.81 1.90 7.24
C THR A 215 43.77 1.78 8.38
N VAL A 216 43.40 0.58 8.84
CA VAL A 216 43.81 -0.06 10.12
C VAL A 216 44.18 0.90 11.26
N ALA A 217 43.40 0.92 12.35
CA ALA A 217 43.83 0.99 13.76
C ALA A 217 42.57 1.30 14.61
N GLU A 218 42.17 0.44 15.56
CA GLU A 218 42.58 0.53 16.97
C GLU A 218 41.93 1.77 17.64
N THR A 219 41.09 1.67 18.67
CA THR A 219 41.45 1.17 19.99
C THR A 219 40.18 1.08 20.85
N ALA A 220 40.06 -0.04 21.55
CA ALA A 220 39.18 -0.17 22.71
C ALA A 220 39.71 0.70 23.87
N MET A 221 38.85 1.42 24.60
CA MET A 221 38.88 1.48 26.08
C MET A 221 37.84 2.44 26.64
N ARG A 222 37.03 1.88 27.56
CA ARG A 222 36.66 2.45 28.87
C ARG A 222 35.99 3.83 28.89
N ARG A 223 34.70 3.84 29.19
CA ARG A 223 34.15 4.19 30.51
C ARG A 223 32.69 3.75 30.61
#